data_AF-A0A1W1BYH7-F1
#
_entry.id   AF-A0A1W1BYH7-F1
#
_cell.length_a   1.000
_cell.length_b   1.000
_cell.length_c   1.000
_cell.angle_alpha   90.00
_cell.angle_beta   90.00
_cell.angle_gamma   90.00
#
_symmetry.space_group_name_H-M   'P 1'
#
loop_
_entity.id
_entity.type
_entity.pdbx_description
1 polymer ?
#
loop_
_entity_poly.entity_id
_entity_poly.type
_entity_poly.pdbx_seq_one_letter_code
_entity_poly.pdbx_strand_id
1 'polypeptide(L)' 'MKLKLARTTLKAKPKTIELKKIEEELANKSIFYFDKDNSHKELKELIEYFEEKGFSVYMREVKYGLDENEYIYEVHIIA' A
#
# COMPACT_ATOMS: atom_id res chain seq x y z
N MET A 1 10.10 6.89 5.16
CA MET A 1 8.63 6.91 5.20
C MET A 1 8.10 5.68 5.91
N LYS A 2 7.00 5.80 6.67
CA LYS A 2 6.29 4.67 7.30
C LYS A 2 4.86 4.64 6.79
N LEU A 3 4.50 3.59 6.05
CA LEU A 3 3.15 3.42 5.50
C LEU A 3 2.32 2.53 6.41
N LYS A 4 1.01 2.74 6.43
CA LYS A 4 0.04 1.93 7.19
C LYS A 4 -0.52 0.83 6.30
N LEU A 5 -0.32 -0.42 6.68
CA LEU A 5 -0.95 -1.57 6.04
C LEU A 5 -2.44 -1.62 6.40
N ALA A 6 -3.24 -2.15 5.47
CA ALA A 6 -4.67 -2.36 5.66
C ALA A 6 -4.95 -3.20 6.91
N ARG A 7 -5.99 -2.82 7.66
CA ARG A 7 -6.44 -3.54 8.85
C ARG A 7 -7.18 -4.81 8.44
N THR A 8 -7.02 -5.87 9.24
CA THR A 8 -7.83 -7.09 9.10
C THR A 8 -9.23 -6.97 9.68
N THR A 9 -9.43 -6.00 10.59
CA THR A 9 -10.72 -5.69 11.20
C THR A 9 -10.87 -4.18 11.37
N LEU A 10 -12.09 -3.65 11.30
CA LEU A 10 -12.37 -2.21 11.30
C LEU A 10 -11.80 -1.47 12.52
N LYS A 11 -11.72 -2.14 13.67
CA LYS A 11 -11.26 -1.55 14.94
C LYS A 11 -9.78 -1.81 15.26
N ALA A 12 -9.08 -2.60 14.46
CA ALA A 12 -7.66 -2.88 14.71
C ALA A 12 -6.81 -1.62 14.46
N LYS A 13 -5.71 -1.48 15.20
CA LYS A 13 -4.70 -0.46 14.87
C LYS A 13 -3.95 -0.88 13.60
N PRO A 14 -3.79 0.02 12.62
CA PRO A 14 -3.04 -0.30 11.42
C PRO A 14 -1.58 -0.57 11.78
N LYS A 15 -1.01 -1.63 11.18
CA LYS A 15 0.42 -1.92 11.30
C LYS A 15 1.18 -1.00 10.36
N THR A 16 2.33 -0.50 10.80
CA THR A 16 3.21 0.29 9.93
C THR A 16 4.28 -0.58 9.30
N ILE A 17 4.67 -0.22 8.08
CA ILE A 17 5.73 -0.87 7.30
C ILE A 17 6.66 0.20 6.72
N GLU A 18 7.95 -0.12 6.64
CA GLU A 18 8.98 0.72 6.02
C GLU A 18 9.29 0.21 4.61
N LEU A 19 9.74 1.11 3.72
CA LEU A 19 10.05 0.77 2.32
C LEU A 19 11.00 -0.42 2.20
N LYS A 20 12.07 -0.47 3.01
CA LYS A 20 13.03 -1.58 3.02
C LYS A 20 12.38 -2.94 3.26
N LYS A 21 11.38 -2.98 4.13
CA LYS A 21 10.66 -4.22 4.43
C LYS A 21 9.74 -4.64 3.29
N ILE A 22 9.19 -3.67 2.55
CA ILE A 22 8.44 -3.95 1.32
C ILE A 22 9.38 -4.59 0.29
N GLU A 23 10.59 -4.06 0.13
CA GLU A 23 11.61 -4.65 -0.76
C GLU A 23 11.95 -6.09 -0.41
N GLU A 24 12.16 -6.39 0.88
CA GLU A 24 12.38 -7.76 1.34
C GLU A 24 11.20 -8.68 1.06
N GLU A 25 9.96 -8.17 1.19
CA GLU A 25 8.75 -8.94 0.94
C GLU A 25 8.44 -9.13 -0.55
N LEU A 26 9.00 -8.32 -1.46
CA LEU A 26 8.80 -8.45 -2.91
C LEU A 26 9.25 -9.79 -3.47
N ALA A 27 10.18 -10.49 -2.79
CA ALA A 27 10.58 -11.85 -3.15
C ALA A 27 9.44 -12.88 -3.01
N ASN A 28 8.46 -12.61 -2.15
CA ASN A 28 7.38 -13.55 -1.82
C ASN A 28 6.00 -13.08 -2.27
N LYS A 29 5.79 -11.76 -2.41
CA LYS A 29 4.50 -11.19 -2.82
C LYS A 29 4.69 -9.89 -3.60
N SER A 30 3.84 -9.68 -4.59
CA SER A 30 3.85 -8.47 -5.42
C SER A 30 2.70 -7.51 -5.10
N ILE A 31 1.77 -7.91 -4.23
CA ILE A 31 0.55 -7.14 -3.91
C ILE A 31 0.58 -6.72 -2.44
N PHE A 32 0.34 -5.43 -2.20
CA PHE A 32 0.29 -4.83 -0.87
C PHE A 32 -1.01 -4.05 -0.71
N TYR A 33 -1.62 -4.23 0.45
CA TYR A 33 -2.83 -3.50 0.83
C TYR A 33 -2.50 -2.45 1.88
N PHE A 34 -2.78 -1.18 1.56
CA PHE A 34 -2.56 -0.05 2.44
C PHE A 34 -3.87 0.52 2.96
N ASP A 35 -3.83 1.03 4.18
CA ASP A 35 -4.96 1.65 4.84
C ASP A 35 -5.33 2.98 4.15
N LYS A 36 -6.61 3.35 4.13
CA LYS A 36 -7.04 4.66 3.64
C LYS A 36 -6.46 5.83 4.43
N ASP A 37 -6.00 5.59 5.66
CA ASP A 37 -5.38 6.61 6.52
C ASP A 37 -3.93 6.97 6.09
N ASN A 38 -3.43 6.43 4.98
CA ASN A 38 -2.24 6.95 4.32
C ASN A 38 -2.62 8.16 3.47
N SER A 39 -1.77 9.18 3.48
CA SER A 39 -1.96 10.30 2.55
C SER A 39 -1.63 9.87 1.12
N HIS A 40 -2.31 10.48 0.14
CA HIS A 40 -2.02 10.23 -1.27
C HIS A 40 -0.57 10.57 -1.63
N LYS A 41 0.03 11.55 -0.95
CA LYS A 41 1.44 11.92 -1.10
C LYS A 41 2.37 10.76 -0.71
N GLU A 42 2.14 10.13 0.44
CA GLU A 42 2.95 8.99 0.89
C GLU A 42 2.88 7.81 -0.09
N LEU A 43 1.71 7.54 -0.67
CA LEU A 43 1.56 6.47 -1.67
C LEU A 43 2.24 6.83 -2.99
N LYS A 44 2.20 8.10 -3.41
CA LYS A 44 2.92 8.59 -4.60
C LYS A 44 4.43 8.46 -4.43
N GLU A 45 4.95 8.80 -3.24
CA GLU A 45 6.37 8.61 -2.91
C GLU A 45 6.79 7.13 -2.96
N LEU A 46 5.90 6.20 -2.56
CA LEU A 46 6.15 4.76 -2.72
C LEU A 46 6.21 4.36 -4.20
N ILE A 47 5.27 4.85 -5.02
CA ILE A 47 5.22 4.56 -6.45
C ILE A 47 6.52 5.02 -7.11
N GLU A 48 6.88 6.29 -6.93
CA GLU A 48 8.10 6.88 -7.50
C GLU A 48 9.36 6.12 -7.08
N TYR A 49 9.46 5.74 -5.79
CA TYR A 49 10.60 4.98 -5.27
C TYR A 49 10.83 3.63 -5.97
N PHE A 50 9.76 2.91 -6.30
CA PHE A 50 9.85 1.62 -6.98
C PHE A 50 9.97 1.77 -8.50
N GLU A 51 9.33 2.77 -9.10
CA GLU A 51 9.49 3.09 -10.53
C GLU A 51 10.93 3.50 -10.86
N GLU A 52 11.58 4.30 -10.01
CA GLU A 52 13.01 4.66 -10.14
C GLU A 52 13.95 3.45 -10.09
N LYS A 53 13.49 2.35 -9.48
CA LYS A 53 14.21 1.07 -9.41
C LYS A 53 13.89 0.12 -10.55
N GLY A 54 13.05 0.55 -11.50
CA GLY A 54 12.67 -0.23 -12.68
C GLY A 54 11.44 -1.13 -12.49
N PHE A 55 10.72 -1.01 -11.37
CA PHE A 55 9.47 -1.75 -11.17
C PHE A 55 8.29 -1.02 -11.82
N SER A 56 7.34 -1.79 -12.34
CA SER A 56 6.02 -1.27 -12.70
C SER A 56 5.11 -1.28 -11.47
N VAL A 57 4.57 -0.12 -11.10
CA VAL A 57 3.69 0.01 -9.93
C VAL A 57 2.28 0.39 -10.36
N TYR A 58 1.29 -0.42 -9.96
CA TYR A 58 -0.12 -0.13 -10.21
C TYR A 58 -0.85 0.06 -8.89
N MET A 59 -1.58 1.16 -8.74
CA MET A 59 -2.37 1.44 -7.55
C MET A 59 -3.84 1.61 -7.93
N ARG A 60 -4.74 1.04 -7.12
CA ARG A 60 -6.17 1.31 -7.18
C ARG A 60 -6.80 1.34 -5.80
N GLU A 61 -7.97 1.96 -5.71
CA GLU A 61 -8.83 1.87 -4.54
C GLU A 61 -9.72 0.64 -4.65
N VAL A 62 -9.79 -0.14 -3.56
CA VAL A 62 -10.67 -1.30 -3.44
C VAL A 62 -11.70 -0.99 -2.36
N LYS A 63 -12.96 -0.83 -2.77
CA LYS A 63 -14.08 -0.60 -1.87
C LYS A 63 -14.52 -1.92 -1.22
N TYR A 64 -14.72 -1.92 0.09
CA TYR A 64 -15.28 -3.04 0.85
C TYR A 64 -16.67 -2.72 1.42
N GLY A 65 -17.15 -1.50 1.21
CA GLY A 65 -18.48 -1.06 1.61
C GLY A 65 -19.06 -0.04 0.64
N LEU A 66 -20.21 0.49 0.99
CA LEU A 66 -20.96 1.44 0.14
C LEU A 66 -20.58 2.89 0.43
N ASP A 67 -20.00 3.16 1.61
CA ASP A 67 -19.57 4.50 1.99
C ASP A 67 -18.30 4.91 1.22
N GLU A 68 -18.16 6.21 0.95
CA GLU A 68 -16.97 6.75 0.29
C GLU A 68 -15.69 6.53 1.09
N ASN A 69 -15.80 6.32 2.39
CA ASN A 69 -14.69 6.08 3.30
C ASN A 69 -14.43 4.58 3.56
N GLU A 70 -15.13 3.67 2.88
CA GLU A 70 -14.98 2.22 3.04
C GLU A 70 -14.15 1.62 1.90
N TYR A 71 -12.89 2.04 1.84
CA TYR A 71 -11.91 1.53 0.87
C TYR A 71 -10.52 1.30 1.48
N ILE A 72 -9.71 0.55 0.76
CA ILE A 72 -8.27 0.39 0.98
C ILE A 72 -7.54 0.63 -0.34
N TYR A 73 -6.24 0.93 -0.28
CA TYR A 73 -5.40 0.98 -1.46
C TYR A 73 -4.81 -0.40 -1.73
N GLU A 74 -4.94 -0.88 -2.96
CA GLU A 74 -4.23 -2.05 -3.45
C GLU A 74 -3.11 -1.58 -4.39
N VAL A 75 -1.88 -1.97 -4.06
CA VAL A 75 -0.68 -1.60 -4.80
C VAL A 75 0.01 -2.87 -5.27
N HIS A 76 0.21 -2.96 -6.58
CA HIS A 76 0.96 -4.02 -7.23
C HIS A 76 2.33 -3.48 -7.61
N ILE A 77 3.39 -4.17 -7.22
CA ILE A 77 4.78 -3.85 -7.56
C ILE A 77 5.33 -5.05 -8.33
N ILE A 78 5.60 -4.84 -9.62
CA ILE A 78 5.95 -5.89 -10.57
C ILE A 78 7.32 -5.58 -11.16
N ALA A 79 8.22 -6.55 -11.15
CA ALA A 79 9.55 -6.46 -11.75
C ALA A 79 9.51 -6.71 -13.26
#